data_AF-A0A812QF61-F1
#
_entry.id   AF-A0A812QF61-F1
#
_cell.length_a   1.000
_cell.length_b   1.000
_cell.length_c   1.000
_cell.angle_alpha   90.00
_cell.angle_beta   90.00
_cell.angle_gamma   90.00
#
_symmetry.space_group_name_H-M   'P 1'
#
loop_
_entity.id
_entity.type
_entity.pdbx_description
1 polymer ?
#
loop_
_entity_poly.entity_id
_entity_poly.type
_entity_poly.pdbx_seq_one_letter_code
_entity_poly.pdbx_strand_id
1 'polypeptide(L)'
;MERFMRVVPFWQPLQEKEILPTAESDLEDEMMGKRARDALLGALLLIGVAVAMAQFLAALGNLVAERTASKNPVASSLYACVLTDDESPSETRPMLKAPEEESAGNPVYEYELSLGLGKTAMLLVYYLLHNGFLLVLMSWCMLNNLMLGSAGIVWEAMGLWLVAVLAVDVLGYLGRAIQAAWIGRKVPSPAMTIIMSIVPILGPRVDLLKDCVFTASVLQLAACAEDEGTRQRGFWIGVCSLVTLFTPGPFLFCDGASRMEVAKEFLPALGVRLKAVDSSNSLFETARSEGIRGGWSPLVVDVLLEAGAEFVKVLSQQSTPARLWIAIGEDVPQAVLAVMAMLNFHKFSGLLLLNLVFCCVKIAGILAVRWLLRWSGVYTIDPSAIAIMAAPLSDAIARHAM
;
A
#
# COMPACT_ATOMS: atom_id res chain seq x y z
N MET A 1 34.11 15.45 33.45
CA MET A 1 33.59 14.48 32.47
C MET A 1 34.68 14.06 31.47
N GLU A 2 35.46 14.98 30.91
CA GLU A 2 36.62 14.68 30.04
C GLU A 2 37.69 13.77 30.64
N ARG A 3 37.99 13.88 31.95
CA ARG A 3 38.97 12.99 32.60
C ARG A 3 38.51 11.53 32.72
N PHE A 4 37.20 11.27 32.65
CA PHE A 4 36.65 9.92 32.74
C PHE A 4 36.66 9.20 31.38
N MET A 5 36.68 9.94 30.27
CA MET A 5 36.70 9.35 28.92
C MET A 5 38.10 8.93 28.45
N ARG A 6 39.19 9.40 29.07
CA ARG A 6 40.57 9.02 28.68
C ARG A 6 41.02 7.63 29.13
N VAL A 7 40.22 6.90 29.91
CA VAL A 7 40.59 5.58 30.45
C VAL A 7 40.01 4.43 29.62
N VAL A 8 39.23 4.72 28.57
CA VAL A 8 38.67 3.69 27.68
C VAL A 8 39.71 3.29 26.62
N PRO A 9 40.21 2.03 26.57
CA PRO A 9 41.38 1.64 25.76
C PRO A 9 41.21 1.65 24.23
N PHE A 10 40.12 2.21 23.70
CA PHE A 10 39.77 2.13 22.26
C PHE A 10 39.33 3.48 21.66
N TRP A 11 39.52 4.59 22.36
CA TRP A 11 39.23 5.91 21.81
C TRP A 11 40.51 6.54 21.25
N GLN A 12 40.79 6.31 19.96
CA GLN A 12 41.74 7.14 19.22
C GLN A 12 40.99 8.37 18.69
N PRO A 13 41.36 9.60 19.08
CA PRO A 13 40.89 10.77 18.36
C PRO A 13 41.46 10.67 16.95
N LEU A 14 40.59 10.72 15.93
CA LEU A 14 40.99 11.04 14.57
C LEU A 14 41.89 12.27 14.66
N GLN A 15 43.11 12.17 14.15
CA GLN A 15 44.00 13.34 14.06
C GLN A 15 43.29 14.39 13.20
N GLU A 16 42.73 15.38 13.88
CA GLU A 16 42.25 16.62 13.28
C GLU A 16 43.43 17.23 12.54
N LYS A 17 43.35 17.25 11.21
CA LYS A 17 43.90 18.38 10.46
C LYS A 17 43.22 19.61 11.05
N GLU A 18 43.99 20.50 11.68
CA GLU A 18 43.55 21.81 12.14
C GLU A 18 42.89 22.58 10.98
N ILE A 19 41.58 22.42 10.85
CA ILE A 19 40.71 23.34 10.14
C ILE A 19 39.88 23.95 11.26
N LEU A 20 40.10 25.23 11.56
CA LEU A 20 39.35 25.98 12.57
C LEU A 20 37.83 25.73 12.40
N PRO A 21 37.15 25.08 13.35
CA PRO A 21 35.71 24.85 13.27
C PRO A 21 35.03 25.80 14.26
N THR A 22 34.14 26.68 13.79
CA THR A 22 33.06 27.26 14.64
C THR A 22 32.04 28.09 13.86
N ALA A 23 32.29 28.43 12.59
CA ALA A 23 31.32 29.20 11.78
C ALA A 23 30.76 28.44 10.56
N GLU A 24 31.49 27.48 9.99
CA GLU A 24 31.01 26.71 8.83
C GLU A 24 30.02 25.60 9.21
N SER A 25 30.17 24.96 10.38
CA SER A 25 29.27 23.89 10.82
C SER A 25 27.84 24.38 11.06
N ASP A 26 27.68 25.57 11.65
CA ASP A 26 26.36 26.15 11.94
C ASP A 26 25.66 26.61 10.65
N LEU A 27 26.43 27.09 9.66
CA LEU A 27 25.91 27.48 8.36
C LEU A 27 25.48 26.26 7.53
N GLU A 28 26.23 25.16 7.58
CA GLU A 28 25.86 23.91 6.93
C GLU A 28 24.57 23.35 7.55
N ASP A 29 24.46 23.27 8.87
CA ASP A 29 23.24 22.78 9.54
C ASP A 29 22.01 23.65 9.24
N GLU A 30 22.15 24.98 9.18
CA GLU A 30 21.06 25.88 8.81
C GLU A 30 20.65 25.73 7.34
N MET A 31 21.62 25.64 6.41
CA MET A 31 21.35 25.39 4.99
C MET A 31 20.70 24.02 4.77
N MET A 32 21.10 23.01 5.53
CA MET A 32 20.58 21.64 5.47
C MET A 32 19.13 21.58 5.95
N GLY A 33 18.81 22.28 7.05
CA GLY A 33 17.44 22.40 7.54
C GLY A 33 16.51 23.09 6.53
N LYS A 34 17.01 24.10 5.82
CA LYS A 34 16.23 24.80 4.78
C LYS A 34 15.98 23.92 3.55
N ARG A 35 17.01 23.26 3.02
CA ARG A 35 16.86 22.36 1.86
C ARG A 35 15.96 21.16 2.15
N ALA A 36 16.05 20.58 3.35
CA ALA A 36 15.17 19.48 3.74
C ALA A 36 13.70 19.92 3.80
N ARG A 37 13.42 21.13 4.30
CA ARG A 37 12.07 21.71 4.28
C ARG A 37 11.58 21.97 2.86
N ASP A 38 12.42 22.52 2.00
CA ASP A 38 12.04 22.81 0.61
C ASP A 38 11.80 21.53 -0.19
N ALA A 39 12.61 20.49 0.01
CA ALA A 39 12.42 19.16 -0.58
C ALA A 39 11.13 18.49 -0.08
N LEU A 40 10.85 18.57 1.23
CA LEU A 40 9.61 18.07 1.82
C LEU A 40 8.40 18.81 1.25
N LEU A 41 8.47 20.14 1.15
CA LEU A 41 7.38 20.96 0.59
C LEU A 41 7.16 20.66 -0.89
N GLY A 42 8.25 20.49 -1.66
CA GLY A 42 8.22 20.08 -3.06
C GLY A 42 7.56 18.72 -3.24
N ALA A 43 7.96 17.72 -2.44
CA ALA A 43 7.36 16.39 -2.45
C ALA A 43 5.86 16.44 -2.10
N LEU A 44 5.48 17.21 -1.07
CA LEU A 44 4.07 17.39 -0.68
C LEU A 44 3.24 18.07 -1.78
N LEU A 45 3.77 19.10 -2.43
CA LEU A 45 3.10 19.76 -3.56
C LEU A 45 2.93 18.81 -4.74
N LEU A 46 3.96 18.05 -5.07
CA LEU A 46 3.93 17.06 -6.14
C LEU A 46 2.93 15.92 -5.87
N ILE A 47 2.88 15.42 -4.63
CA ILE A 47 1.85 14.48 -4.18
C ILE A 47 0.46 15.08 -4.38
N GLY A 48 0.25 16.33 -3.95
CA GLY A 48 -1.02 17.03 -4.12
C GLY A 48 -1.45 17.15 -5.58
N VAL A 49 -0.51 17.49 -6.47
CA VAL A 49 -0.75 17.56 -7.92
C VAL A 49 -1.10 16.18 -8.50
N ALA A 50 -0.36 15.13 -8.13
CA ALA A 50 -0.65 13.77 -8.57
C ALA A 50 -2.05 13.31 -8.13
N VAL A 51 -2.40 13.52 -6.85
CA VAL A 51 -3.74 13.18 -6.33
C VAL A 51 -4.83 13.96 -7.06
N ALA A 52 -4.65 15.27 -7.26
CA ALA A 52 -5.60 16.11 -8.00
C ALA A 52 -5.76 15.64 -9.45
N MET A 53 -4.68 15.27 -10.13
CA MET A 53 -4.73 14.70 -11.48
C MET A 53 -5.47 13.36 -11.49
N ALA A 54 -5.19 12.44 -10.57
CA ALA A 54 -5.91 11.17 -10.48
C ALA A 54 -7.41 11.37 -10.26
N GLN A 55 -7.79 12.29 -9.37
CA GLN A 55 -9.19 12.65 -9.12
C GLN A 55 -9.86 13.26 -10.36
N PHE A 56 -9.20 14.19 -11.04
CA PHE A 56 -9.71 14.81 -12.26
C PHE A 56 -9.94 13.76 -13.35
N LEU A 57 -8.98 12.84 -13.53
CA LEU A 57 -9.05 11.77 -14.52
C LEU A 57 -10.15 10.76 -14.19
N ALA A 58 -10.35 10.42 -12.92
CA ALA A 58 -11.48 9.61 -12.47
C ALA A 58 -12.84 10.31 -12.71
N ALA A 59 -12.93 11.60 -12.39
CA ALA A 59 -14.14 12.41 -12.62
C ALA A 59 -14.47 12.51 -14.12
N LEU A 60 -13.45 12.71 -14.96
CA LEU A 60 -13.61 12.75 -16.42
C LEU A 60 -14.06 11.40 -16.97
N GLY A 61 -13.47 10.29 -16.50
CA GLY A 61 -13.93 8.95 -16.88
C GLY A 61 -15.37 8.71 -16.49
N ASN A 62 -15.79 9.08 -15.28
CA ASN A 62 -17.17 8.97 -14.82
C ASN A 62 -18.14 9.83 -15.66
N LEU A 63 -17.74 11.05 -16.04
CA LEU A 63 -18.54 11.93 -16.92
C LEU A 63 -18.71 11.33 -18.32
N VAL A 64 -17.65 10.73 -18.88
CA VAL A 64 -17.72 10.03 -20.17
C VAL A 64 -18.62 8.80 -20.05
N ALA A 65 -18.54 8.04 -18.95
CA ALA A 65 -19.41 6.90 -18.67
C ALA A 65 -20.89 7.31 -18.71
N GLU A 66 -21.23 8.39 -18.01
CA GLU A 66 -22.59 8.92 -17.91
C GLU A 66 -23.13 9.39 -19.27
N ARG A 67 -22.28 10.05 -20.07
CA ARG A 67 -22.65 10.49 -21.42
C ARG A 67 -22.85 9.32 -22.39
N THR A 68 -22.10 8.23 -22.21
CA THR A 68 -22.19 7.03 -23.05
C THR A 68 -23.42 6.21 -22.68
N ALA A 69 -23.73 6.11 -21.39
CA ALA A 69 -24.98 5.52 -20.90
C ALA A 69 -26.22 6.32 -21.33
N SER A 70 -26.15 7.65 -21.34
CA SER A 70 -27.24 8.53 -21.76
C SER A 70 -27.54 8.49 -23.26
N LYS A 71 -26.57 8.14 -24.11
CA LYS A 71 -26.73 8.14 -25.58
C LYS A 71 -27.25 6.83 -26.17
N ASN A 72 -27.27 5.76 -25.39
CA ASN A 72 -27.97 4.54 -25.77
C ASN A 72 -29.29 4.48 -24.99
N PRO A 73 -30.42 4.95 -25.54
CA PRO A 73 -31.67 4.27 -25.25
C PRO A 73 -31.48 2.87 -25.84
N VAL A 74 -30.94 1.95 -25.04
CA VAL A 74 -31.11 0.54 -25.31
C VAL A 74 -32.59 0.33 -25.16
N ALA A 75 -33.28 0.41 -26.30
CA ALA A 75 -34.41 -0.42 -26.63
C ALA A 75 -34.00 -1.83 -26.19
N SER A 76 -34.35 -2.15 -24.94
CA SER A 76 -34.30 -3.50 -24.43
C SER A 76 -35.06 -4.33 -25.43
N SER A 77 -34.31 -5.19 -26.10
CA SER A 77 -34.76 -6.04 -27.18
C SER A 77 -35.95 -6.85 -26.68
N LEU A 78 -37.11 -6.42 -27.13
CA LEU A 78 -38.40 -7.08 -27.18
C LEU A 78 -38.37 -8.36 -28.06
N TYR A 79 -37.22 -9.02 -28.16
CA TYR A 79 -36.98 -10.20 -29.00
C TYR A 79 -36.11 -11.22 -28.27
N ALA A 80 -36.72 -11.85 -27.27
CA ALA A 80 -36.59 -13.29 -27.07
C ALA A 80 -38.03 -13.89 -27.03
N CYS A 81 -38.73 -13.71 -28.16
CA CYS A 81 -39.77 -14.62 -28.64
C CYS A 81 -39.07 -15.97 -28.91
N VAL A 82 -39.57 -17.14 -28.52
CA VAL A 82 -40.53 -17.99 -29.25
C VAL A 82 -40.89 -19.12 -28.26
N LEU A 83 -42.09 -19.16 -27.67
CA LEU A 83 -43.26 -19.90 -28.17
C LEU A 83 -42.92 -21.26 -28.81
N THR A 84 -42.79 -22.29 -27.98
CA THR A 84 -43.32 -23.60 -28.36
C THR A 84 -44.39 -23.94 -27.33
N ASP A 85 -45.61 -23.46 -27.62
CA ASP A 85 -46.83 -24.14 -27.20
C ASP A 85 -46.78 -25.55 -27.80
N ASP A 86 -46.72 -26.56 -26.94
CA ASP A 86 -47.11 -27.92 -27.31
C ASP A 86 -48.22 -28.32 -26.32
N GLU A 87 -49.47 -28.07 -26.73
CA GLU A 87 -50.66 -28.61 -26.09
C GLU A 87 -50.67 -30.13 -26.26
N SER A 88 -50.54 -30.86 -25.15
CA SER A 88 -51.06 -32.22 -25.04
C SER A 88 -51.83 -32.35 -23.72
N PRO A 89 -53.11 -32.77 -23.76
CA PRO A 89 -53.88 -33.01 -22.56
C PRO A 89 -53.74 -34.47 -22.15
N SER A 90 -53.34 -34.71 -20.91
CA SER A 90 -53.77 -35.81 -20.03
C SER A 90 -52.64 -36.17 -19.07
N GLU A 91 -52.80 -35.82 -17.80
CA GLU A 91 -53.01 -36.80 -16.74
C GLU A 91 -52.91 -36.12 -15.37
N THR A 92 -53.99 -36.26 -14.63
CA THR A 92 -54.15 -35.90 -13.23
C THR A 92 -53.08 -36.55 -12.36
N ARG A 93 -52.19 -35.75 -11.74
CA ARG A 93 -51.48 -36.13 -10.51
C ARG A 93 -51.40 -34.97 -9.50
N PRO A 94 -51.46 -35.29 -8.20
CA PRO A 94 -51.84 -34.35 -7.17
C PRO A 94 -50.69 -33.47 -6.68
N MET A 95 -51.09 -32.25 -6.34
CA MET A 95 -50.40 -31.18 -5.63
C MET A 95 -49.25 -31.64 -4.71
N LEU A 96 -48.02 -31.35 -5.12
CA LEU A 96 -46.92 -31.05 -4.21
C LEU A 96 -46.78 -29.54 -4.13
N LYS A 97 -46.84 -29.01 -2.91
CA LYS A 97 -46.66 -27.59 -2.60
C LYS A 97 -45.40 -27.06 -3.27
N ALA A 98 -45.55 -25.96 -4.00
CA ALA A 98 -44.46 -25.18 -4.55
C ALA A 98 -43.48 -24.82 -3.42
N PRO A 99 -42.16 -25.05 -3.60
CA PRO A 99 -41.17 -24.44 -2.73
C PRO A 99 -41.27 -22.92 -2.92
N GLU A 100 -41.35 -22.22 -1.79
CA GLU A 100 -41.29 -20.77 -1.72
C GLU A 100 -40.16 -20.27 -2.61
N GLU A 101 -40.45 -19.23 -3.39
CA GLU A 101 -39.48 -18.51 -4.21
C GLU A 101 -38.32 -18.09 -3.32
N GLU A 102 -37.24 -18.89 -3.32
CA GLU A 102 -35.92 -18.43 -2.98
C GLU A 102 -35.67 -17.24 -3.90
N SER A 103 -35.84 -16.04 -3.33
CA SER A 103 -35.37 -14.77 -3.82
C SER A 103 -34.14 -15.05 -4.67
N ALA A 104 -34.31 -14.96 -5.99
CA ALA A 104 -33.24 -15.00 -6.96
C ALA A 104 -32.36 -13.79 -6.64
N GLY A 105 -31.48 -13.98 -5.65
CA GLY A 105 -30.40 -13.08 -5.35
C GLY A 105 -29.61 -13.06 -6.63
N ASN A 106 -29.83 -12.01 -7.42
CA ASN A 106 -29.06 -11.76 -8.63
C ASN A 106 -27.61 -12.06 -8.24
N PRO A 107 -26.96 -13.07 -8.84
CA PRO A 107 -25.57 -13.30 -8.57
C PRO A 107 -24.90 -12.01 -8.99
N VAL A 108 -24.54 -11.19 -7.99
CA VAL A 108 -23.67 -10.05 -8.16
C VAL A 108 -22.39 -10.72 -8.62
N TYR A 109 -22.24 -10.85 -9.94
CA TYR A 109 -21.01 -11.29 -10.56
C TYR A 109 -20.01 -10.18 -10.26
N GLU A 110 -19.41 -10.26 -9.08
CA GLU A 110 -18.10 -9.70 -8.82
C GLU A 110 -17.20 -10.36 -9.85
N TYR A 111 -17.04 -9.69 -10.99
CA TYR A 111 -15.88 -9.86 -11.83
C TYR A 111 -14.68 -9.36 -11.02
N GLU A 112 -14.29 -10.13 -10.00
CA GLU A 112 -12.91 -10.15 -9.61
C GLU A 112 -12.17 -10.54 -10.87
N LEU A 113 -11.42 -9.57 -11.38
CA LEU A 113 -10.56 -9.74 -12.52
C LEU A 113 -9.53 -10.78 -12.07
N SER A 114 -9.83 -12.06 -12.27
CA SER A 114 -8.88 -13.11 -11.91
C SER A 114 -7.59 -12.74 -12.61
N LEU A 115 -6.52 -12.58 -11.81
CA LEU A 115 -5.20 -12.36 -12.37
C LEU A 115 -4.83 -13.68 -13.04
N GLY A 116 -5.24 -13.83 -14.30
CA GLY A 116 -4.77 -14.91 -15.15
C GLY A 116 -3.25 -14.87 -15.21
N LEU A 117 -2.63 -16.00 -15.53
CA LEU A 117 -1.19 -16.19 -15.53
C LEU A 117 -0.43 -15.05 -16.23
N GLY A 118 -0.95 -14.53 -17.36
CA GLY A 118 -0.36 -13.40 -18.07
C GLY A 118 -0.32 -12.09 -17.28
N LYS A 119 -1.37 -11.77 -16.51
CA LYS A 119 -1.40 -10.57 -15.65
C LYS A 119 -0.45 -10.73 -14.46
N THR A 120 -0.38 -11.94 -13.88
CA THR A 120 0.59 -12.26 -12.83
C THR A 120 2.03 -12.13 -13.33
N ALA A 121 2.31 -12.61 -14.54
CA ALA A 121 3.63 -12.46 -15.16
C ALA A 121 3.98 -10.98 -15.40
N MET A 122 3.05 -10.17 -15.92
CA MET A 122 3.27 -8.73 -16.07
C MET A 122 3.50 -8.03 -14.73
N LEU A 123 2.75 -8.41 -13.69
CA LEU A 123 2.93 -7.86 -12.35
C LEU A 123 4.29 -8.25 -11.76
N LEU A 124 4.75 -9.49 -11.95
CA LEU A 124 6.09 -9.91 -11.54
C LEU A 124 7.17 -9.11 -12.27
N VAL A 125 7.05 -8.95 -13.59
CA VAL A 125 8.01 -8.17 -14.37
C VAL A 125 8.03 -6.72 -13.90
N TYR A 126 6.87 -6.11 -13.67
CA TYR A 126 6.77 -4.78 -13.11
C TYR A 126 7.42 -4.68 -11.73
N TYR A 127 7.14 -5.64 -10.84
CA TYR A 127 7.73 -5.71 -9.51
C TYR A 127 9.26 -5.81 -9.55
N LEU A 128 9.81 -6.69 -10.39
CA LEU A 128 11.26 -6.84 -10.58
C LEU A 128 11.90 -5.58 -11.16
N LEU A 129 11.27 -4.97 -12.17
CA LEU A 129 11.76 -3.72 -12.77
C LEU A 129 11.70 -2.56 -11.79
N HIS A 130 10.62 -2.44 -11.03
CA HIS A 130 10.42 -1.40 -10.04
C HIS A 130 11.46 -1.47 -8.92
N ASN A 131 11.63 -2.66 -8.33
CA ASN A 131 12.61 -2.88 -7.26
C ASN A 131 14.05 -2.80 -7.78
N GLY A 132 14.31 -3.36 -8.98
CA GLY A 132 15.60 -3.25 -9.63
C GLY A 132 15.99 -1.81 -9.93
N PHE A 133 15.06 -1.00 -10.44
CA PHE A 133 15.27 0.42 -10.68
C PHE A 133 15.61 1.19 -9.40
N LEU A 134 14.86 0.93 -8.31
CA LEU A 134 15.16 1.49 -6.99
C LEU A 134 16.56 1.15 -6.52
N LEU A 135 16.97 -0.12 -6.63
CA LEU A 135 18.30 -0.57 -6.23
C LEU A 135 19.40 0.06 -7.07
N VAL A 136 19.20 0.21 -8.38
CA VAL A 136 20.14 0.91 -9.27
C VAL A 136 20.23 2.38 -8.90
N LEU A 137 19.10 3.04 -8.63
CA LEU A 137 19.07 4.43 -8.19
C LEU A 137 19.82 4.61 -6.86
N MET A 138 19.58 3.73 -5.89
CA MET A 138 20.27 3.78 -4.60
C MET A 138 21.77 3.48 -4.75
N SER A 139 22.15 2.52 -5.61
CA SER A 139 23.55 2.23 -5.91
C SER A 139 24.24 3.41 -6.58
N TRP A 140 23.56 4.09 -7.51
CA TRP A 140 24.03 5.31 -8.11
C TRP A 140 24.22 6.43 -7.09
N CYS A 141 23.25 6.62 -6.19
CA CYS A 141 23.35 7.58 -5.08
C CYS A 141 24.54 7.28 -4.16
N MET A 142 24.80 6.00 -3.87
CA MET A 142 25.97 5.59 -3.08
C MET A 142 27.29 5.88 -3.80
N LEU A 143 27.42 5.50 -5.07
CA LEU A 143 28.64 5.70 -5.87
C LEU A 143 29.03 7.16 -5.98
N ASN A 144 28.04 8.05 -6.02
CA ASN A 144 28.26 9.49 -6.12
C ASN A 144 28.36 10.18 -4.74
N ASN A 145 28.49 9.40 -3.65
CA ASN A 145 28.50 9.89 -2.27
C ASN A 145 27.30 10.79 -1.90
N LEU A 146 26.19 10.66 -2.61
CA LEU A 146 24.98 11.44 -2.32
C LEU A 146 24.36 11.01 -0.99
N MET A 147 24.62 9.76 -0.56
CA MET A 147 24.21 9.19 0.73
C MET A 147 25.11 9.61 1.92
N LEU A 148 26.27 10.22 1.67
CA LEU A 148 27.19 10.62 2.73
C LEU A 148 26.78 12.02 3.24
N GLY A 149 26.24 12.04 4.45
CA GLY A 149 25.73 13.25 5.09
C GLY A 149 24.20 13.27 5.04
N SER A 150 23.58 13.87 6.05
CA SER A 150 22.15 14.15 6.16
C SER A 150 21.61 15.06 5.03
N ALA A 151 22.35 15.21 3.93
CA ALA A 151 22.17 16.23 2.90
C ALA A 151 21.12 15.82 1.87
N GLY A 152 20.21 16.75 1.62
CA GLY A 152 18.97 16.69 0.83
C GLY A 152 18.92 15.88 -0.47
N ILE A 153 20.03 15.56 -1.15
CA ILE A 153 19.97 14.97 -2.49
C ILE A 153 19.39 13.54 -2.48
N VAL A 154 19.63 12.75 -1.43
CA VAL A 154 18.95 11.45 -1.27
C VAL A 154 17.45 11.66 -1.18
N TRP A 155 17.00 12.64 -0.39
CA TRP A 155 15.59 12.98 -0.26
C TRP A 155 14.99 13.52 -1.56
N GLU A 156 15.76 14.23 -2.37
CA GLU A 156 15.35 14.66 -3.72
C GLU A 156 15.19 13.47 -4.67
N ALA A 157 16.14 12.52 -4.68
CA ALA A 157 16.04 11.30 -5.49
C ALA A 157 14.88 10.41 -5.02
N MET A 158 14.67 10.29 -3.71
CA MET A 158 13.52 9.60 -3.12
C MET A 158 12.20 10.31 -3.47
N GLY A 159 12.18 11.64 -3.43
CA GLY A 159 11.05 12.45 -3.84
C GLY A 159 10.71 12.23 -5.31
N LEU A 160 11.72 12.25 -6.20
CA LEU A 160 11.55 11.99 -7.63
C LEU A 160 11.03 10.58 -7.89
N TRP A 161 11.55 9.58 -7.18
CA TRP A 161 11.03 8.21 -7.26
C TRP A 161 9.56 8.14 -6.81
N LEU A 162 9.22 8.77 -5.68
CA LEU A 162 7.86 8.80 -5.16
C LEU A 162 6.90 9.44 -6.18
N VAL A 163 7.34 10.51 -6.84
CA VAL A 163 6.61 11.17 -7.93
C VAL A 163 6.39 10.23 -9.11
N ALA A 164 7.43 9.53 -9.57
CA ALA A 164 7.31 8.61 -10.68
C ALA A 164 6.30 7.49 -10.36
N VAL A 165 6.36 6.95 -9.14
CA VAL A 165 5.45 5.92 -8.67
C VAL A 165 4.00 6.42 -8.54
N LEU A 166 3.81 7.64 -8.04
CA LEU A 166 2.50 8.29 -8.01
C LEU A 166 1.97 8.57 -9.42
N ALA A 167 2.83 8.96 -10.36
CA ALA A 167 2.44 9.15 -11.75
C ALA A 167 1.97 7.83 -12.39
N VAL A 168 2.65 6.71 -12.12
CA VAL A 168 2.22 5.39 -12.58
C VAL A 168 0.84 5.03 -12.05
N ASP A 169 0.55 5.36 -10.79
CA ASP A 169 -0.81 5.17 -10.22
C ASP A 169 -1.86 6.01 -10.92
N VAL A 170 -1.58 7.30 -11.07
CA VAL A 170 -2.48 8.25 -11.73
C VAL A 170 -2.82 7.73 -13.13
N LEU A 171 -1.82 7.27 -13.88
CA LEU A 171 -1.98 6.69 -15.21
C LEU A 171 -2.75 5.36 -15.17
N GLY A 172 -2.47 4.49 -14.19
CA GLY A 172 -3.21 3.25 -13.99
C GLY A 172 -4.69 3.49 -13.70
N TYR A 173 -5.00 4.44 -12.82
CA TYR A 173 -6.36 4.85 -12.51
C TYR A 173 -7.06 5.51 -13.69
N LEU A 174 -6.35 6.33 -14.48
CA LEU A 174 -6.86 6.86 -15.74
C LEU A 174 -7.25 5.73 -16.71
N GLY A 175 -6.37 4.74 -16.89
CA GLY A 175 -6.67 3.57 -17.71
C GLY A 175 -7.94 2.85 -17.24
N ARG A 176 -8.11 2.67 -15.93
CA ARG A 176 -9.32 2.07 -15.34
C ARG A 176 -10.56 2.96 -15.49
N ALA A 177 -10.41 4.28 -15.36
CA ALA A 177 -11.47 5.25 -15.57
C ALA A 177 -11.99 5.21 -17.02
N ILE A 178 -11.08 5.16 -17.99
CA ILE A 178 -11.43 4.97 -19.41
C ILE A 178 -12.13 3.62 -19.60
N GLN A 179 -11.57 2.53 -19.07
CA GLN A 179 -12.18 1.20 -19.18
C GLN A 179 -13.59 1.16 -18.59
N ALA A 180 -13.79 1.74 -17.42
CA ALA A 180 -15.10 1.78 -16.76
C ALA A 180 -16.09 2.63 -17.56
N ALA A 181 -15.64 3.76 -18.13
CA ALA A 181 -16.45 4.59 -19.00
C ALA A 181 -16.97 3.84 -20.21
N TRP A 182 -16.12 3.01 -20.83
CA TRP A 182 -16.50 2.16 -21.96
C TRP A 182 -17.52 1.08 -21.58
N ILE A 183 -17.49 0.61 -20.34
CA ILE A 183 -18.40 -0.43 -19.83
C ILE A 183 -19.64 0.19 -19.16
N GLY A 184 -19.74 1.53 -19.09
CA GLY A 184 -20.83 2.23 -18.42
C GLY A 184 -20.84 2.05 -16.89
N ARG A 185 -19.67 1.86 -16.27
CA ARG A 185 -19.51 1.72 -14.82
C ARG A 185 -18.81 2.93 -14.21
N LYS A 186 -19.05 3.17 -12.92
CA LYS A 186 -18.35 4.21 -12.14
C LYS A 186 -17.06 3.66 -11.55
N VAL A 187 -16.01 4.48 -11.53
CA VAL A 187 -14.77 4.20 -10.80
C VAL A 187 -14.81 4.93 -9.46
N PRO A 188 -14.54 4.23 -8.34
CA PRO A 188 -14.40 4.88 -7.05
C PRO A 188 -13.21 5.86 -7.06
N SER A 189 -13.27 6.88 -6.20
CA SER A 189 -12.21 7.88 -6.10
C SER A 189 -10.86 7.23 -5.75
N PRO A 190 -9.78 7.50 -6.50
CA PRO A 190 -8.46 6.92 -6.23
C PRO A 190 -7.74 7.59 -5.07
N ALA A 191 -8.21 8.76 -4.63
CA ALA A 191 -7.46 9.64 -3.75
C ALA A 191 -7.08 8.99 -2.42
N MET A 192 -8.03 8.30 -1.78
CA MET A 192 -7.78 7.67 -0.49
C MET A 192 -6.78 6.52 -0.63
N THR A 193 -6.85 5.75 -1.71
CA THR A 193 -5.89 4.67 -1.96
C THR A 193 -4.49 5.22 -2.24
N ILE A 194 -4.37 6.29 -3.02
CA ILE A 194 -3.09 6.95 -3.29
C ILE A 194 -2.50 7.52 -2.02
N ILE A 195 -3.29 8.28 -1.23
CA ILE A 195 -2.86 8.84 0.05
C ILE A 195 -2.39 7.72 0.97
N MET A 196 -3.17 6.66 1.10
CA MET A 196 -2.82 5.55 1.98
C MET A 196 -1.59 4.77 1.50
N SER A 197 -1.29 4.79 0.20
CA SER A 197 -0.06 4.17 -0.33
C SER A 197 1.22 4.88 0.10
N ILE A 198 1.13 6.16 0.48
CA ILE A 198 2.25 7.02 0.88
C ILE A 198 2.24 7.38 2.37
N VAL A 199 1.19 7.02 3.11
CA VAL A 199 1.15 7.24 4.56
C VAL A 199 2.24 6.36 5.19
N PRO A 200 3.20 6.94 5.93
CA PRO A 200 4.19 6.15 6.67
C PRO A 200 3.50 5.07 7.50
N ILE A 201 4.07 3.86 7.59
CA ILE A 201 3.57 2.72 8.38
C ILE A 201 2.44 1.93 7.69
N LEU A 202 1.55 2.61 6.95
CA LEU A 202 0.40 1.97 6.28
C LEU A 202 0.63 1.76 4.77
N GLY A 203 1.54 2.54 4.21
CA GLY A 203 1.80 2.64 2.79
C GLY A 203 2.94 1.73 2.35
N PRO A 204 2.68 0.75 1.48
CA PRO A 204 3.69 -0.21 1.04
C PRO A 204 4.88 0.42 0.30
N ARG A 205 4.67 1.62 -0.27
CA ARG A 205 5.70 2.35 -1.00
C ARG A 205 6.73 2.95 -0.07
N VAL A 206 6.27 3.51 1.05
CA VAL A 206 7.18 4.07 2.05
C VAL A 206 7.98 2.94 2.69
N ASP A 207 7.37 1.78 2.91
CA ASP A 207 8.05 0.61 3.46
C ASP A 207 9.13 0.10 2.50
N LEU A 208 8.79 -0.11 1.23
CA LEU A 208 9.76 -0.52 0.21
C LEU A 208 10.91 0.48 0.07
N LEU A 209 10.59 1.77 0.09
CA LEU A 209 11.57 2.84 0.02
C LEU A 209 12.53 2.79 1.22
N LYS A 210 11.97 2.65 2.42
CA LYS A 210 12.71 2.51 3.68
C LYS A 210 13.62 1.28 3.64
N ASP A 211 13.13 0.14 3.15
CA ASP A 211 13.90 -1.10 3.04
C ASP A 211 15.01 -1.01 1.99
N CYS A 212 14.78 -0.31 0.86
CA CYS A 212 15.82 -0.02 -0.13
C CYS A 212 16.94 0.86 0.46
N VAL A 213 16.56 1.94 1.16
CA VAL A 213 17.54 2.84 1.81
C VAL A 213 18.34 2.10 2.87
N PHE A 214 17.68 1.24 3.66
CA PHE A 214 18.35 0.40 4.63
C PHE A 214 19.36 -0.55 3.97
N THR A 215 18.92 -1.30 2.94
CA THR A 215 19.78 -2.24 2.18
C THR A 215 21.02 -1.54 1.62
N ALA A 216 20.81 -0.40 0.96
CA ALA A 216 21.88 0.41 0.40
C ALA A 216 22.84 0.89 1.49
N SER A 217 22.33 1.46 2.58
CA SER A 217 23.13 1.95 3.69
C SER A 217 24.03 0.85 4.29
N VAL A 218 23.50 -0.36 4.47
CA VAL A 218 24.27 -1.49 5.00
C VAL A 218 25.38 -1.91 4.03
N LEU A 219 25.10 -1.99 2.73
CA LEU A 219 26.09 -2.33 1.71
C LEU A 219 27.19 -1.26 1.60
N GLN A 220 26.84 0.01 1.73
CA GLN A 220 27.80 1.10 1.76
C GLN A 220 28.70 1.02 3.00
N LEU A 221 28.11 0.84 4.18
CA LEU A 221 28.87 0.68 5.42
C LEU A 221 29.80 -0.53 5.37
N ALA A 222 29.37 -1.62 4.74
CA ALA A 222 30.21 -2.78 4.49
C ALA A 222 31.39 -2.43 3.58
N ALA A 223 31.15 -1.76 2.45
CA ALA A 223 32.19 -1.37 1.51
C ALA A 223 33.23 -0.42 2.12
N CYS A 224 32.81 0.44 3.06
CA CYS A 224 33.67 1.38 3.77
C CYS A 224 34.32 0.81 5.04
N ALA A 225 34.05 -0.44 5.44
CA ALA A 225 34.64 -1.01 6.64
C ALA A 225 36.12 -1.35 6.44
N GLU A 226 36.97 -0.93 7.37
CA GLU A 226 38.42 -1.20 7.34
C GLU A 226 38.76 -2.66 7.67
N ASP A 227 38.01 -3.25 8.60
CA ASP A 227 38.19 -4.64 9.02
C ASP A 227 37.48 -5.61 8.05
N GLU A 228 38.23 -6.60 7.55
CA GLU A 228 37.73 -7.59 6.59
C GLU A 228 36.53 -8.38 7.13
N GLY A 229 36.57 -8.76 8.41
CA GLY A 229 35.49 -9.52 9.04
C GLY A 229 34.20 -8.70 9.11
N THR A 230 34.31 -7.44 9.49
CA THR A 230 33.20 -6.48 9.56
C THR A 230 32.63 -6.18 8.17
N ARG A 231 33.50 -6.02 7.16
CA ARG A 231 33.11 -5.87 5.75
C ARG A 231 32.32 -7.08 5.25
N GLN A 232 32.85 -8.29 5.44
CA GLN A 232 32.21 -9.52 4.97
C GLN A 232 30.86 -9.75 5.65
N ARG A 233 30.77 -9.57 6.98
CA ARG A 233 29.50 -9.66 7.71
C ARG A 233 28.50 -8.61 7.24
N GLY A 234 28.94 -7.36 7.10
CA GLY A 234 28.11 -6.26 6.61
C GLY A 234 27.55 -6.54 5.22
N PHE A 235 28.38 -7.07 4.32
CA PHE A 235 27.97 -7.45 2.97
C PHE A 235 26.86 -8.50 3.00
N TRP A 236 27.03 -9.57 3.79
CA TRP A 236 25.99 -10.61 3.93
C TRP A 236 24.71 -10.10 4.57
N ILE A 237 24.79 -9.20 5.56
CA ILE A 237 23.59 -8.54 6.13
C ILE A 237 22.86 -7.75 5.02
N GLY A 238 23.60 -7.00 4.19
CA GLY A 238 23.02 -6.28 3.05
C GLY A 238 22.38 -7.21 2.02
N VAL A 239 23.02 -8.33 1.68
CA VAL A 239 22.46 -9.35 0.78
C VAL A 239 21.20 -9.99 1.36
N CYS A 240 21.19 -10.32 2.64
CA CYS A 240 19.99 -10.83 3.30
C CYS A 240 18.85 -9.82 3.29
N SER A 241 19.15 -8.53 3.51
CA SER A 241 18.15 -7.45 3.41
C SER A 241 17.60 -7.27 1.98
N LEU A 242 18.47 -7.48 0.99
CA LEU A 242 18.05 -7.51 -0.41
C LEU A 242 17.09 -8.68 -0.68
N VAL A 243 17.38 -9.87 -0.17
CA VAL A 243 16.50 -11.04 -0.31
C VAL A 243 15.14 -10.80 0.35
N THR A 244 15.10 -10.16 1.52
CA THR A 244 13.84 -9.83 2.20
C THR A 244 12.98 -8.88 1.37
N LEU A 245 13.59 -7.93 0.64
CA LEU A 245 12.89 -7.02 -0.27
C LEU A 245 12.19 -7.74 -1.44
N PHE A 246 12.72 -8.89 -1.88
CA PHE A 246 12.13 -9.72 -2.93
C PHE A 246 11.22 -10.84 -2.41
N THR A 247 11.07 -10.97 -1.09
CA THR A 247 10.28 -12.02 -0.44
C THR A 247 8.77 -11.94 -0.77
N PRO A 248 8.16 -10.76 -1.00
CA PRO A 248 6.80 -10.67 -1.54
C PRO A 248 6.63 -11.32 -2.93
N GLY A 249 7.71 -11.43 -3.72
CA GLY A 249 7.68 -11.97 -5.08
C GLY A 249 7.12 -13.40 -5.17
N PRO A 250 7.64 -14.38 -4.42
CA PRO A 250 7.06 -15.72 -4.33
C PRO A 250 5.56 -15.77 -3.97
N PHE A 251 5.06 -14.84 -3.14
CA PHE A 251 3.63 -14.78 -2.80
C PHE A 251 2.73 -14.43 -3.99
N LEU A 252 3.30 -13.92 -5.10
CA LEU A 252 2.62 -13.76 -6.39
C LEU A 252 2.29 -15.10 -7.07
N PHE A 253 2.81 -16.22 -6.58
CA PHE A 253 2.55 -17.55 -7.15
C PHE A 253 1.80 -18.48 -6.20
N CYS A 254 1.51 -18.02 -4.98
CA CYS A 254 0.76 -18.77 -3.98
C CYS A 254 -0.76 -18.68 -4.23
N ASP A 255 -1.51 -18.19 -3.25
CA ASP A 255 -2.98 -18.14 -3.29
C ASP A 255 -3.51 -16.98 -4.16
N GLY A 256 -4.73 -17.13 -4.69
CA GLY A 256 -5.43 -16.06 -5.42
C GLY A 256 -5.58 -14.78 -4.58
N ALA A 257 -5.83 -14.91 -3.27
CA ALA A 257 -5.97 -13.75 -2.40
C ALA A 257 -4.64 -13.02 -2.16
N SER A 258 -3.55 -13.76 -1.91
CA SER A 258 -2.21 -13.16 -1.74
C SER A 258 -1.76 -12.45 -3.01
N ARG A 259 -1.99 -13.06 -4.18
CA ARG A 259 -1.73 -12.45 -5.49
C ARG A 259 -2.45 -11.13 -5.66
N MET A 260 -3.72 -11.07 -5.28
CA MET A 260 -4.51 -9.86 -5.39
C MET A 260 -4.07 -8.78 -4.39
N GLU A 261 -3.67 -9.16 -3.17
CA GLU A 261 -3.13 -8.22 -2.19
C GLU A 261 -1.80 -7.60 -2.67
N VAL A 262 -0.85 -8.42 -3.15
CA VAL A 262 0.40 -7.90 -3.72
C VAL A 262 0.12 -7.06 -4.97
N ALA A 263 -0.85 -7.46 -5.82
CA ALA A 263 -1.25 -6.66 -6.98
C ALA A 263 -1.80 -5.28 -6.58
N LYS A 264 -2.66 -5.21 -5.56
CA LYS A 264 -3.19 -3.96 -4.99
C LYS A 264 -2.09 -3.10 -4.41
N GLU A 265 -1.07 -3.71 -3.86
CA GLU A 265 0.05 -3.04 -3.21
C GLU A 265 0.92 -2.28 -4.22
N PHE A 266 1.27 -2.93 -5.34
CA PHE A 266 2.14 -2.35 -6.37
C PHE A 266 1.38 -1.58 -7.45
N LEU A 267 0.17 -2.00 -7.78
CA LEU A 267 -0.70 -1.40 -8.78
C LEU A 267 -2.14 -1.30 -8.24
N PRO A 268 -2.43 -0.32 -7.36
CA PRO A 268 -3.73 -0.15 -6.72
C PRO A 268 -4.90 -0.10 -7.70
N ALA A 269 -4.68 0.42 -8.90
CA ALA A 269 -5.64 0.45 -9.99
C ALA A 269 -6.20 -0.94 -10.37
N LEU A 270 -5.40 -2.01 -10.26
CA LEU A 270 -5.83 -3.39 -10.54
C LEU A 270 -6.82 -3.90 -9.49
N GLY A 271 -6.68 -3.45 -8.26
CA GLY A 271 -7.53 -3.82 -7.13
C GLY A 271 -8.88 -3.12 -7.06
N VAL A 272 -9.09 -2.12 -7.91
CA VAL A 272 -10.34 -1.36 -7.95
C VAL A 272 -11.47 -2.26 -8.43
N ARG A 273 -12.35 -2.67 -7.52
CA ARG A 273 -13.62 -3.33 -7.87
C ARG A 273 -14.56 -2.29 -8.46
N LEU A 274 -15.01 -2.53 -9.69
CA LEU A 274 -16.03 -1.70 -10.34
C LEU A 274 -17.37 -2.04 -9.68
N LYS A 275 -17.80 -1.19 -8.74
CA LYS A 275 -19.09 -1.36 -8.06
C LYS A 275 -20.24 -1.13 -9.04
N ALA A 276 -21.21 -2.03 -9.02
CA ALA A 276 -22.57 -1.69 -9.45
C ALA A 276 -23.10 -0.62 -8.48
N VAL A 277 -23.88 0.34 -8.98
CA VAL A 277 -24.50 1.37 -8.16
C VAL A 277 -25.66 0.71 -7.41
N ASP A 278 -25.37 0.00 -6.33
CA ASP A 278 -26.42 -0.60 -5.49
C ASP A 278 -26.59 0.16 -4.18
N SER A 279 -27.87 0.36 -3.86
CA SER A 279 -28.47 1.38 -3.02
C SER A 279 -28.61 1.02 -1.54
N SER A 280 -27.85 0.06 -1.02
CA SER A 280 -28.09 -0.46 0.34
C SER A 280 -27.12 0.15 1.35
N ASN A 281 -27.51 1.26 1.97
CA ASN A 281 -26.77 1.81 3.10
C ASN A 281 -27.72 2.41 4.14
N SER A 282 -28.69 1.60 4.60
CA SER A 282 -29.61 1.95 5.71
C SER A 282 -28.87 2.39 6.98
N LEU A 283 -27.68 1.82 7.23
CA LEU A 283 -26.78 2.25 8.30
C LEU A 283 -26.25 3.69 8.11
N PHE A 284 -25.94 4.08 6.88
CA PHE A 284 -25.54 5.47 6.61
C PHE A 284 -26.71 6.42 6.71
N GLU A 285 -27.91 6.02 6.28
CA GLU A 285 -29.10 6.85 6.45
C GLU A 285 -29.42 7.10 7.93
N THR A 286 -29.24 6.09 8.77
CA THR A 286 -29.41 6.21 10.23
C THR A 286 -28.36 7.15 10.83
N ALA A 287 -27.07 6.94 10.53
CA ALA A 287 -26.00 7.80 11.03
C ALA A 287 -26.11 9.25 10.51
N ARG A 288 -26.55 9.43 9.26
CA ARG A 288 -26.82 10.74 8.66
C ARG A 288 -27.97 11.45 9.36
N SER A 289 -29.06 10.72 9.62
CA SER A 289 -30.21 11.23 10.38
C SER A 289 -29.82 11.71 11.77
N GLU A 290 -29.01 10.94 12.50
CA GLU A 290 -28.53 11.29 13.83
C GLU A 290 -27.59 12.50 13.80
N GLY A 291 -26.65 12.57 12.85
CA GLY A 291 -25.75 13.71 12.69
C GLY A 291 -26.49 15.01 12.42
N ILE A 292 -27.50 14.98 11.55
CA ILE A 292 -28.37 16.13 11.26
C ILE A 292 -29.17 16.53 12.51
N ARG A 293 -29.69 15.55 13.26
CA ARG A 293 -30.41 15.81 14.52
C ARG A 293 -29.50 16.45 15.58
N GLY A 294 -28.20 16.16 15.53
CA GLY A 294 -27.16 16.80 16.34
C GLY A 294 -26.75 18.21 15.88
N GLY A 295 -27.42 18.78 14.86
CA GLY A 295 -27.17 20.14 14.37
C GLY A 295 -25.99 20.28 13.39
N TRP A 296 -25.41 19.16 12.94
CA TRP A 296 -24.36 19.20 11.93
C TRP A 296 -24.96 19.50 10.55
N SER A 297 -24.22 20.21 9.70
CA SER A 297 -24.68 20.44 8.34
C SER A 297 -24.74 19.10 7.58
N PRO A 298 -25.78 18.82 6.79
CA PRO A 298 -25.89 17.57 6.03
C PRO A 298 -24.65 17.29 5.18
N LEU A 299 -24.04 18.35 4.61
CA LEU A 299 -22.86 18.25 3.77
C LEU A 299 -21.62 17.80 4.56
N VAL A 300 -21.44 18.29 5.80
CA VAL A 300 -20.32 17.87 6.66
C VAL A 300 -20.51 16.42 7.11
N VAL A 301 -21.73 16.03 7.46
CA VAL A 301 -22.05 14.66 7.87
C VAL A 301 -21.79 13.68 6.72
N ASP A 302 -22.23 14.01 5.51
CA ASP A 302 -22.02 13.17 4.32
C ASP A 302 -20.53 12.98 4.02
N VAL A 303 -19.75 14.07 4.04
CA VAL A 303 -18.30 14.01 3.81
C VAL A 303 -17.59 13.20 4.89
N LEU A 304 -17.95 13.38 6.16
CA LEU A 304 -17.36 12.63 7.27
C LEU A 304 -17.72 11.14 7.23
N LEU A 305 -18.97 10.81 6.90
CA LEU A 305 -19.40 9.43 6.76
C LEU A 305 -18.71 8.77 5.58
N GLU A 306 -18.65 9.41 4.42
CA GLU A 306 -17.98 8.88 3.23
C GLU A 306 -16.47 8.68 3.48
N ALA A 307 -15.81 9.69 4.06
CA ALA A 307 -14.39 9.60 4.42
C ALA A 307 -14.14 8.52 5.48
N GLY A 308 -15.01 8.43 6.49
CA GLY A 308 -14.96 7.41 7.54
C GLY A 308 -15.15 6.00 6.97
N ALA A 309 -16.08 5.82 6.04
CA ALA A 309 -16.33 4.55 5.36
C ALA A 309 -15.11 4.08 4.57
N GLU A 310 -14.55 4.96 3.74
CA GLU A 310 -13.36 4.65 2.96
C GLU A 310 -12.15 4.44 3.87
N PHE A 311 -12.03 5.19 4.97
CA PHE A 311 -10.98 4.97 5.96
C PHE A 311 -11.09 3.60 6.63
N VAL A 312 -12.27 3.21 7.12
CA VAL A 312 -12.52 1.89 7.72
C VAL A 312 -12.25 0.78 6.73
N LYS A 313 -12.67 0.95 5.47
CA LYS A 313 -12.41 0.00 4.39
C LYS A 313 -10.92 -0.14 4.11
N VAL A 314 -10.16 0.95 4.10
CA VAL A 314 -8.70 0.88 3.97
C VAL A 314 -8.09 0.19 5.19
N LEU A 315 -8.49 0.55 6.41
CA LEU A 315 -8.00 -0.12 7.63
C LEU A 315 -8.30 -1.63 7.63
N SER A 316 -9.49 -2.01 7.17
CA SER A 316 -9.90 -3.41 6.99
C SER A 316 -8.95 -4.12 6.02
N GLN A 317 -8.67 -3.52 4.86
CA GLN A 317 -7.71 -4.04 3.87
C GLN A 317 -6.29 -4.15 4.43
N GLN A 318 -5.88 -3.22 5.28
CA GLN A 318 -4.57 -3.23 5.96
C GLN A 318 -4.45 -4.36 7.00
N SER A 319 -5.56 -4.77 7.59
CA SER A 319 -5.61 -5.77 8.66
C SER A 319 -5.77 -7.23 8.18
N THR A 320 -5.68 -7.46 6.87
CA THR A 320 -5.84 -8.80 6.29
C THR A 320 -4.75 -9.76 6.83
N PRO A 321 -5.08 -11.05 7.03
CA PRO A 321 -4.07 -12.04 7.43
C PRO A 321 -2.88 -12.08 6.47
N ALA A 322 -3.13 -11.96 5.16
CA ALA A 322 -2.07 -11.93 4.15
C ALA A 322 -1.09 -10.76 4.36
N ARG A 323 -1.58 -9.54 4.63
CA ARG A 323 -0.71 -8.41 4.95
C ARG A 323 0.07 -8.59 6.25
N LEU A 324 -0.55 -9.18 7.27
CA LEU A 324 0.18 -9.51 8.49
C LEU A 324 1.30 -10.53 8.20
N TRP A 325 1.05 -11.53 7.34
CA TRP A 325 2.08 -12.49 6.93
C TRP A 325 3.20 -11.85 6.12
N ILE A 326 2.88 -10.96 5.19
CA ILE A 326 3.87 -10.21 4.43
C ILE A 326 4.69 -9.34 5.39
N ALA A 327 4.05 -8.59 6.30
CA ALA A 327 4.74 -7.78 7.29
C ALA A 327 5.63 -8.62 8.22
N ILE A 328 5.18 -9.79 8.66
CA ILE A 328 6.03 -10.69 9.47
C ILE A 328 7.20 -11.24 8.63
N GLY A 329 6.95 -11.64 7.38
CA GLY A 329 7.96 -12.21 6.49
C GLY A 329 9.00 -11.19 6.00
N GLU A 330 8.65 -9.91 5.96
CA GLU A 330 9.49 -8.82 5.47
C GLU A 330 10.04 -7.98 6.63
N ASP A 331 9.16 -7.37 7.44
CA ASP A 331 9.56 -6.38 8.46
C ASP A 331 10.29 -7.02 9.65
N VAL A 332 9.96 -8.25 10.05
CA VAL A 332 10.68 -8.90 11.18
C VAL A 332 12.12 -9.23 10.79
N PRO A 333 12.40 -9.90 9.64
CA PRO A 333 13.77 -10.06 9.17
C PRO A 333 14.50 -8.73 9.01
N GLN A 334 13.87 -7.70 8.43
CA GLN A 334 14.48 -6.38 8.27
C GLN A 334 14.85 -5.74 9.63
N ALA A 335 13.97 -5.84 10.64
CA ALA A 335 14.25 -5.36 11.99
C ALA A 335 15.45 -6.09 12.62
N VAL A 336 15.51 -7.42 12.49
CA VAL A 336 16.62 -8.23 12.99
C VAL A 336 17.93 -7.87 12.26
N LEU A 337 17.88 -7.73 10.94
CA LEU A 337 19.01 -7.30 10.11
C LEU A 337 19.49 -5.90 10.50
N ALA A 338 18.58 -4.98 10.83
CA ALA A 338 18.94 -3.64 11.30
C ALA A 338 19.68 -3.68 12.64
N VAL A 339 19.23 -4.51 13.58
CA VAL A 339 19.96 -4.73 14.85
C VAL A 339 21.33 -5.35 14.61
N MET A 340 21.42 -6.38 13.75
CA MET A 340 22.71 -7.00 13.40
C MET A 340 23.65 -6.01 12.73
N ALA A 341 23.16 -5.13 11.85
CA ALA A 341 23.96 -4.07 11.23
C ALA A 341 24.47 -3.07 12.29
N MET A 342 23.61 -2.61 13.20
CA MET A 342 23.99 -1.70 14.29
C MET A 342 25.09 -2.31 15.17
N LEU A 343 24.97 -3.60 15.49
CA LEU A 343 25.98 -4.33 16.27
C LEU A 343 27.28 -4.52 15.48
N ASN A 344 27.20 -4.91 14.21
CA ASN A 344 28.37 -5.20 13.38
C ASN A 344 29.24 -3.96 13.13
N PHE A 345 28.61 -2.81 12.86
CA PHE A 345 29.33 -1.57 12.56
C PHE A 345 29.66 -0.74 13.81
N HIS A 346 29.15 -1.11 15.00
CA HIS A 346 29.23 -0.33 16.23
C HIS A 346 28.81 1.15 16.07
N LYS A 347 27.99 1.45 15.06
CA LYS A 347 27.52 2.79 14.72
C LYS A 347 26.00 2.82 14.83
N PHE A 348 25.49 3.63 15.75
CA PHE A 348 24.08 4.02 15.77
C PHE A 348 23.84 5.04 14.67
N SER A 349 23.43 4.57 13.48
CA SER A 349 22.88 5.44 12.45
C SER A 349 21.40 5.68 12.72
N GLY A 350 20.98 6.94 12.70
CA GLY A 350 19.56 7.30 12.84
C GLY A 350 18.67 6.59 11.82
N LEU A 351 19.19 6.28 10.63
CA LEU A 351 18.47 5.51 9.60
C LEU A 351 18.21 4.05 10.02
N LEU A 352 19.18 3.40 10.68
CA LEU A 352 19.03 2.03 11.17
C LEU A 352 17.98 1.96 12.29
N LEU A 353 18.01 2.94 13.20
CA LEU A 353 17.01 3.06 14.26
C LEU A 353 15.62 3.37 13.69
N LEU A 354 15.54 4.27 12.72
CA LEU A 354 14.29 4.60 12.04
C LEU A 354 13.71 3.36 11.35
N ASN A 355 14.54 2.57 10.64
CA ASN A 355 14.08 1.32 10.03
C ASN A 355 13.46 0.37 11.08
N LEU A 356 14.16 0.16 12.19
CA LEU A 356 13.68 -0.67 13.30
C LEU A 356 12.36 -0.16 13.89
N VAL A 357 12.26 1.14 14.15
CA VAL A 357 11.04 1.76 14.68
C VAL A 357 9.88 1.59 13.70
N PHE A 358 10.10 1.83 12.41
CA PHE A 358 9.07 1.67 11.39
C PHE A 358 8.57 0.22 11.30
N CYS A 359 9.45 -0.78 11.28
CA CYS A 359 9.06 -2.20 11.31
C CYS A 359 8.18 -2.51 12.54
N CYS A 360 8.61 -2.09 13.72
CA CYS A 360 7.86 -2.32 14.97
C CYS A 360 6.50 -1.63 14.96
N VAL A 361 6.45 -0.37 14.54
CA VAL A 361 5.21 0.43 14.50
C VAL A 361 4.24 -0.12 13.46
N LYS A 362 4.73 -0.63 12.32
CA LYS A 362 3.89 -1.27 11.30
C LYS A 362 3.24 -2.54 11.80
N ILE A 363 4.02 -3.45 12.39
CA ILE A 363 3.48 -4.70 12.96
C ILE A 363 2.49 -4.38 14.09
N ALA A 364 2.86 -3.46 15.00
CA ALA A 364 1.97 -3.03 16.08
C ALA A 364 0.70 -2.35 15.54
N GLY A 365 0.81 -1.54 14.48
CA GLY A 365 -0.29 -0.85 13.82
C GLY A 365 -1.29 -1.84 13.21
N ILE A 366 -0.81 -2.83 12.46
CA ILE A 366 -1.66 -3.88 11.88
C ILE A 366 -2.39 -4.65 13.00
N LEU A 367 -1.70 -5.02 14.07
CA LEU A 367 -2.29 -5.71 15.22
C LEU A 367 -3.31 -4.83 15.96
N ALA A 368 -2.99 -3.55 16.16
CA ALA A 368 -3.87 -2.59 16.82
C ALA A 368 -5.14 -2.33 16.00
N VAL A 369 -5.02 -2.18 14.68
CA VAL A 369 -6.18 -2.03 13.78
C VAL A 369 -7.04 -3.28 13.82
N ARG A 370 -6.43 -4.47 13.75
CA ARG A 370 -7.17 -5.74 13.85
C ARG A 370 -7.88 -5.89 15.20
N TRP A 371 -7.23 -5.48 16.29
CA TRP A 371 -7.82 -5.47 17.63
C TRP A 371 -8.97 -4.46 17.74
N LEU A 372 -8.77 -3.24 17.24
CA LEU A 372 -9.76 -2.16 17.24
C LEU A 372 -11.00 -2.55 16.45
N LEU A 373 -10.81 -3.07 15.23
CA LEU A 373 -11.90 -3.53 14.38
C LEU A 373 -12.68 -4.67 15.07
N ARG A 374 -11.99 -5.53 15.85
CA ARG A 374 -12.61 -6.61 16.63
C ARG A 374 -13.42 -6.13 17.82
N TRP A 375 -12.99 -5.07 18.46
CA TRP A 375 -13.66 -4.53 19.64
C TRP A 375 -14.79 -3.55 19.31
N SER A 376 -14.62 -2.77 18.25
CA SER A 376 -15.53 -1.66 17.92
C SER A 376 -16.87 -2.09 17.34
N GLY A 377 -17.06 -3.38 17.02
CA GLY A 377 -18.27 -3.85 16.32
C GLY A 377 -18.43 -3.28 14.91
N VAL A 378 -17.44 -2.52 14.42
CA VAL A 378 -17.38 -1.88 13.10
C VAL A 378 -17.44 -2.93 11.97
N TYR A 379 -17.16 -4.20 12.27
CA TYR A 379 -17.41 -5.31 11.35
C TYR A 379 -18.85 -5.47 10.90
N THR A 380 -19.82 -4.96 11.66
CA THR A 380 -21.22 -4.95 11.21
C THR A 380 -21.41 -4.11 9.93
N ILE A 381 -20.51 -3.17 9.66
CA ILE A 381 -20.55 -2.30 8.48
C ILE A 381 -19.99 -3.02 7.23
N ASP A 382 -19.11 -4.01 7.41
CA ASP A 382 -18.53 -4.78 6.30
C ASP A 382 -18.48 -6.28 6.62
N PRO A 383 -19.52 -7.05 6.26
CA PRO A 383 -19.58 -8.48 6.46
C PRO A 383 -18.42 -9.24 5.80
N SER A 384 -17.81 -8.69 4.75
CA SER A 384 -16.66 -9.31 4.09
C SER A 384 -15.41 -9.29 4.98
N ALA A 385 -15.28 -8.29 5.84
CA ALA A 385 -14.21 -8.22 6.85
C ALA A 385 -14.36 -9.33 7.90
N ILE A 386 -15.60 -9.73 8.24
CA ILE A 386 -15.86 -10.82 9.19
C ILE A 386 -15.31 -12.14 8.63
N ALA A 387 -15.59 -12.44 7.37
CA ALA A 387 -15.11 -13.68 6.73
C ALA A 387 -13.57 -13.76 6.71
N ILE A 388 -12.91 -12.62 6.44
CA ILE A 388 -11.45 -12.52 6.39
C ILE A 388 -10.82 -12.69 7.78
N MET A 389 -11.49 -12.25 8.85
CA MET A 389 -10.93 -12.28 10.21
C MET A 389 -11.35 -13.47 11.06
N ALA A 390 -12.48 -14.09 10.73
CA ALA A 390 -12.96 -15.31 11.36
C ALA A 390 -12.12 -16.53 10.97
N ALA A 391 -11.38 -16.46 9.85
CA ALA A 391 -10.38 -17.46 9.51
C ALA A 391 -9.33 -17.54 10.65
N PRO A 392 -9.25 -18.66 11.39
CA PRO A 392 -8.29 -18.81 12.46
C PRO A 392 -6.88 -18.60 11.91
N LEU A 393 -6.04 -17.85 12.64
CA LEU A 393 -4.63 -17.70 12.26
C LEU A 393 -3.96 -19.08 12.11
N SER A 394 -4.36 -20.05 12.94
CA SER A 394 -3.93 -21.45 12.85
C SER A 394 -4.29 -22.13 11.52
N ASP A 395 -5.45 -21.83 10.93
CA ASP A 395 -5.90 -22.43 9.67
C ASP A 395 -5.21 -21.79 8.46
N ALA A 396 -4.83 -20.52 8.59
CA ALA A 396 -3.95 -19.87 7.62
C ALA A 396 -2.52 -20.43 7.71
N ILE A 397 -2.00 -20.66 8.92
CA ILE A 397 -0.69 -21.30 9.14
C ILE A 397 -0.68 -22.71 8.54
N ALA A 398 -1.69 -23.51 8.85
CA ALA A 398 -1.77 -24.88 8.36
C ALA A 398 -1.86 -24.96 6.83
N ARG A 399 -2.50 -23.97 6.18
CA ARG A 399 -2.62 -23.90 4.71
C ARG A 399 -1.37 -23.44 3.99
N HIS A 400 -0.48 -22.69 4.65
CA HIS A 400 0.75 -22.19 4.05
C HIS A 400 2.00 -23.00 4.44
N ALA A 401 1.90 -23.87 5.45
CA ALA A 401 2.96 -24.79 5.84
C ALA A 401 2.96 -26.12 5.04
N MET A 402 1.93 -26.36 4.23
CA MET A 402 1.83 -27.44 3.23
C MET A 402 2.13 -26.88 1.85
#